data_AF-D8G729-F1
#
_entry.id   AF-D8G729-F1
#
_cell.length_a   1.000
_cell.length_b   1.000
_cell.length_c   1.000
_cell.angle_alpha   90.00
_cell.angle_beta   90.00
_cell.angle_gamma   90.00
#
_symmetry.space_group_name_H-M   'P 1'
#
loop_
_entity.id
_entity.type
_entity.pdbx_description
1 polymer ?
#
loop_
_entity_poly.entity_id
_entity_poly.type
_entity_poly.pdbx_seq_one_letter_code
_entity_poly.pdbx_strand_id
1 'polypeptide(L)'
;MALLDEWRSQREERQQEVRSRQQEVRLTIAALQEERLTQGLHDRNWRQQAYTNLQRQTQQFLTATSSNRRIQAELLAKKLDEFTRSLSLQTAQFLAETTTDREKLAAATFKELREFHATLSATLATLRQQRQDRIEMLKNQTQELLTSSYLQRIQTQAQLNRQLTVWMEALRSDIQSYLQELELMGEARRRQLHQSFQESRAQRLAEAQQLRDRHARFQAQLHLYRQNLQFEVWGEHSKIVSKTHQRYQGSKIGFQPVAAEAPIKLEAEVKAKPAEAIKPNMTAVQEQLVYNYIRQGKGARLTEIEAATALSRVQTVDALRSLLQKGAIVQRDRLYLSLDAVKVPVTITR
;
A
#
# COMPACT_ATOMS: atom_id res chain seq x y z
N MET A 1 -2.77 31.63 177.99
CA MET A 1 -4.16 31.35 177.61
C MET A 1 -4.49 31.89 176.23
N ALA A 2 -4.46 33.20 175.97
CA ALA A 2 -4.87 33.83 174.70
C ALA A 2 -4.47 33.09 173.40
N LEU A 3 -3.19 32.74 173.22
CA LEU A 3 -2.68 32.04 172.02
C LEU A 3 -3.38 30.71 171.68
N LEU A 4 -3.95 30.02 172.67
CA LEU A 4 -4.58 28.70 172.47
C LEU A 4 -6.01 28.84 171.96
N ASP A 5 -6.73 29.88 172.39
CA ASP A 5 -8.06 30.20 171.90
C ASP A 5 -8.01 30.92 170.54
N GLU A 6 -7.02 31.79 170.33
CA GLU A 6 -6.74 32.40 169.02
C GLU A 6 -6.41 31.33 167.95
N TRP A 7 -5.62 30.32 168.31
CA TRP A 7 -5.34 29.17 167.43
C TRP A 7 -6.56 28.28 167.18
N ARG A 8 -7.49 28.16 168.15
CA ARG A 8 -8.77 27.46 167.96
C ARG A 8 -9.67 28.22 166.99
N SER A 9 -9.85 29.53 167.19
CA SER A 9 -10.62 30.40 166.29
C SER A 9 -10.08 30.34 164.86
N GLN A 10 -8.78 30.57 164.67
CA GLN A 10 -8.13 30.46 163.35
C GLN A 10 -8.21 29.06 162.74
N ARG A 11 -8.38 28.00 163.54
CA ARG A 11 -8.57 26.63 163.04
C ARG A 11 -10.01 26.41 162.59
N GLU A 12 -10.99 26.95 163.31
CA GLU A 12 -12.41 26.89 162.94
C GLU A 12 -12.70 27.75 161.69
N GLU A 13 -12.16 28.96 161.61
CA GLU A 13 -12.21 29.81 160.41
C GLU A 13 -11.64 29.10 159.18
N ARG A 14 -10.44 28.50 159.29
CA ARG A 14 -9.85 27.71 158.20
C ARG A 14 -10.69 26.48 157.84
N GLN A 15 -11.39 25.85 158.79
CA GLN A 15 -12.32 24.75 158.46
C GLN A 15 -13.58 25.26 157.75
N GLN A 16 -14.11 26.43 158.12
CA GLN A 16 -15.24 27.05 157.42
C GLN A 16 -14.83 27.50 156.01
N GLU A 17 -13.66 28.10 155.85
CA GLU A 17 -13.09 28.51 154.56
C GLU A 17 -12.82 27.31 153.64
N VAL A 18 -12.28 26.20 154.18
CA VAL A 18 -12.13 24.97 153.39
C VAL A 18 -13.49 24.41 152.98
N ARG A 19 -14.52 24.48 153.83
CA ARG A 19 -15.88 24.04 153.48
C ARG A 19 -16.53 24.94 152.42
N SER A 20 -16.39 26.27 152.52
CA SER A 20 -16.95 27.20 151.53
C SER A 20 -16.25 27.04 150.18
N ARG A 21 -14.91 26.99 150.15
CA ARG A 21 -14.14 26.69 148.92
C ARG A 21 -14.48 25.32 148.34
N GLN A 22 -14.71 24.29 149.17
CA GLN A 22 -15.17 22.98 148.68
C GLN A 22 -16.58 23.02 148.06
N GLN A 23 -17.48 23.85 148.59
CA GLN A 23 -18.81 24.07 148.00
C GLN A 23 -18.70 24.87 146.69
N GLU A 24 -17.92 25.93 146.66
CA GLU A 24 -17.65 26.75 145.47
C GLU A 24 -17.01 25.94 144.33
N VAL A 25 -16.01 25.10 144.64
CA VAL A 25 -15.39 24.18 143.67
C VAL A 25 -16.40 23.13 143.17
N ARG A 26 -17.30 22.63 144.01
CA ARG A 26 -18.37 21.72 143.56
C ARG A 26 -19.38 22.41 142.65
N LEU A 27 -19.79 23.64 142.96
CA LEU A 27 -20.72 24.42 142.16
C LEU A 27 -20.12 24.81 140.80
N THR A 28 -18.87 25.26 140.78
CA THR A 28 -18.14 25.57 139.52
C THR A 28 -17.92 24.33 138.67
N ILE A 29 -17.57 23.18 139.25
CA ILE A 29 -17.49 21.91 138.51
C ILE A 29 -18.86 21.50 137.95
N ALA A 30 -19.95 21.62 138.72
CA ALA A 30 -21.29 21.31 138.25
C ALA A 30 -21.71 22.22 137.07
N ALA A 31 -21.50 23.54 137.20
CA ALA A 31 -21.76 24.51 136.13
C ALA A 31 -20.96 24.19 134.85
N LEU A 32 -19.67 23.89 134.98
CA LEU A 32 -18.81 23.50 133.85
C LEU A 32 -19.19 22.15 133.23
N GLN A 33 -19.84 21.25 133.97
CA GLN A 33 -20.38 20.00 133.45
C GLN A 33 -21.68 20.24 132.66
N GLU A 34 -22.60 21.04 133.19
CA GLU A 34 -23.84 21.43 132.51
C GLU A 34 -23.56 22.25 131.24
N GLU A 35 -22.63 23.21 131.31
CA GLU A 35 -22.19 24.00 130.16
C GLU A 35 -21.61 23.11 129.06
N ARG A 36 -20.74 22.14 129.41
CA ARG A 36 -20.15 21.22 128.43
C ARG A 36 -21.17 20.27 127.81
N LEU A 37 -22.20 19.85 128.56
CA LEU A 37 -23.30 19.05 128.04
C LEU A 37 -24.19 19.85 127.08
N THR A 38 -24.56 21.08 127.45
CA THR A 38 -25.38 21.96 126.61
C THR A 38 -24.64 22.39 125.34
N GLN A 39 -23.35 22.76 125.43
CA GLN A 39 -22.48 22.98 124.27
C GLN A 39 -22.38 21.71 123.40
N GLY A 40 -22.11 20.55 123.99
CA GLY A 40 -22.00 19.28 123.26
C GLY A 40 -23.28 18.84 122.53
N LEU A 41 -24.46 19.19 123.06
CA LEU A 41 -25.75 19.02 122.39
C LEU A 41 -25.96 20.07 121.29
N HIS A 42 -25.63 21.33 121.55
CA HIS A 42 -25.68 22.41 120.57
C HIS A 42 -24.82 22.09 119.33
N ASP A 43 -23.57 21.67 119.52
CA ASP A 43 -22.64 21.31 118.43
C ASP A 43 -23.10 20.10 117.61
N ARG A 44 -23.83 19.16 118.22
CA ARG A 44 -24.42 18.02 117.50
C ARG A 44 -25.59 18.48 116.64
N ASN A 45 -26.49 19.26 117.21
CA ASN A 45 -27.66 19.80 116.53
C ASN A 45 -27.23 20.75 115.39
N TRP A 46 -26.27 21.64 115.65
CA TRP A 46 -25.67 22.54 114.66
C TRP A 46 -25.03 21.77 113.50
N ARG A 47 -24.24 20.71 113.78
CA ARG A 47 -23.66 19.86 112.72
C ARG A 47 -24.73 19.16 111.89
N GLN A 48 -25.79 18.62 112.50
CA GLN A 48 -26.90 18.00 111.77
C GLN A 48 -27.63 19.02 110.88
N GLN A 49 -27.85 20.23 111.37
CA GLN A 49 -28.40 21.33 110.57
C GLN A 49 -27.47 21.73 109.43
N ALA A 50 -26.16 21.83 109.67
CA ALA A 50 -25.16 22.12 108.65
C ALA A 50 -25.13 21.05 107.54
N TYR A 51 -25.13 19.76 107.89
CA TYR A 51 -25.18 18.67 106.91
C TYR A 51 -26.47 18.66 106.09
N THR A 52 -27.64 18.84 106.73
CA THR A 52 -28.92 18.86 106.01
C THR A 52 -29.08 20.10 105.12
N ASN A 53 -28.56 21.25 105.55
CA ASN A 53 -28.49 22.47 104.73
C ASN A 53 -27.54 22.29 103.53
N LEU A 54 -26.34 21.74 103.74
CA LEU A 54 -25.38 21.45 102.68
C LEU A 54 -25.95 20.45 101.66
N GLN A 55 -26.56 19.35 102.13
CA GLN A 55 -27.21 18.37 101.26
C GLN A 55 -28.31 19.00 100.42
N ARG A 56 -29.14 19.88 101.02
CA ARG A 56 -30.20 20.61 100.30
C ARG A 56 -29.62 21.54 99.24
N GLN A 57 -28.58 22.30 99.57
CA GLN A 57 -27.87 23.18 98.62
C GLN A 57 -27.24 22.39 97.47
N THR A 58 -26.57 21.26 97.77
CA THR A 58 -25.98 20.39 96.74
C THR A 58 -27.05 19.80 95.83
N GLN A 59 -28.18 19.33 96.38
CA GLN A 59 -29.29 18.82 95.58
C GLN A 59 -29.90 19.91 94.68
N GLN A 60 -30.13 21.12 95.20
CA GLN A 60 -30.61 22.27 94.43
C GLN A 60 -29.63 22.67 93.32
N PHE A 61 -28.33 22.69 93.60
CA PHE A 61 -27.30 22.98 92.60
C PHE A 61 -27.24 21.90 91.52
N LEU A 62 -27.30 20.62 91.88
CA LEU A 62 -27.27 19.51 90.92
C LEU A 62 -28.53 19.48 90.05
N THR A 63 -29.72 19.71 90.62
CA THR A 63 -30.95 19.77 89.81
C THR A 63 -30.93 20.97 88.86
N ALA A 64 -30.60 22.18 89.34
CA ALA A 64 -30.47 23.38 88.51
C ALA A 64 -29.39 23.25 87.41
N THR A 65 -28.25 22.61 87.72
CA THR A 65 -27.20 22.34 86.72
C THR A 65 -27.67 21.31 85.70
N SER A 66 -28.41 20.29 86.13
CA SER A 66 -28.94 19.25 85.23
C SER A 66 -30.03 19.78 84.30
N SER A 67 -30.92 20.66 84.77
CA SER A 67 -31.94 21.31 83.93
C SER A 67 -31.30 22.27 82.92
N ASN A 68 -30.35 23.11 83.35
CA ASN A 68 -29.60 23.99 82.44
C ASN A 68 -28.88 23.21 81.34
N ARG A 69 -28.23 22.07 81.67
CA ARG A 69 -27.61 21.19 80.65
C ARG A 69 -28.63 20.59 79.69
N ARG A 70 -29.82 20.19 80.16
CA ARG A 70 -30.91 19.70 79.27
C ARG A 70 -31.38 20.77 78.30
N ILE A 71 -31.68 21.98 78.80
CA ILE A 71 -32.11 23.12 77.98
C ILE A 71 -31.04 23.47 76.92
N GLN A 72 -29.76 23.48 77.31
CA GLN A 72 -28.65 23.71 76.38
C GLN A 72 -28.53 22.59 75.34
N ALA A 73 -28.66 21.32 75.73
CA ALA A 73 -28.61 20.19 74.82
C ALA A 73 -29.77 20.21 73.81
N GLU A 74 -31.00 20.52 74.25
CA GLU A 74 -32.17 20.68 73.37
C GLU A 74 -31.99 21.84 72.38
N LEU A 75 -31.42 22.97 72.83
CA LEU A 75 -31.15 24.12 71.97
C LEU A 75 -30.06 23.80 70.93
N LEU A 76 -29.00 23.08 71.31
CA LEU A 76 -27.97 22.63 70.39
C LEU A 76 -28.49 21.58 69.40
N ALA A 77 -29.34 20.65 69.84
CA ALA A 77 -29.99 19.67 68.96
C ALA A 77 -30.84 20.38 67.89
N LYS A 78 -31.68 21.35 68.28
CA LYS A 78 -32.47 22.16 67.33
C LYS A 78 -31.58 22.89 66.31
N LYS A 79 -30.48 23.50 66.75
CA LYS A 79 -29.51 24.15 65.84
C LYS A 79 -28.83 23.18 64.88
N LEU A 80 -28.54 21.95 65.30
CA LEU A 80 -27.99 20.91 64.44
C LEU A 80 -29.03 20.40 63.43
N ASP A 81 -30.29 20.25 63.83
CA ASP A 81 -31.40 19.92 62.93
C ASP A 81 -31.63 21.01 61.88
N GLU A 82 -31.59 22.29 62.28
CA GLU A 82 -31.67 23.44 61.38
C GLU A 82 -30.49 23.49 60.41
N PHE A 83 -29.26 23.28 60.90
CA PHE A 83 -28.06 23.26 60.07
C PHE A 83 -28.05 22.10 59.07
N THR A 84 -28.39 20.88 59.50
CA THR A 84 -28.44 19.70 58.62
C THR A 84 -29.54 19.83 57.57
N ARG A 85 -30.70 20.38 57.92
CA ARG A 85 -31.76 20.72 56.94
C ARG A 85 -31.27 21.74 55.92
N SER A 86 -30.67 22.85 56.38
CA SER A 86 -30.11 23.89 55.50
C SER A 86 -29.06 23.33 54.53
N LEU A 87 -28.12 22.54 55.05
CA LEU A 87 -27.08 21.89 54.26
C LEU A 87 -27.69 20.88 53.26
N SER A 88 -28.66 20.07 53.67
CA SER A 88 -29.35 19.14 52.77
C SER A 88 -30.05 19.85 51.61
N LEU A 89 -30.68 21.00 51.88
CA LEU A 89 -31.36 21.82 50.89
C LEU A 89 -30.36 22.48 49.93
N GLN A 90 -29.26 23.03 50.44
CA GLN A 90 -28.17 23.58 49.62
C GLN A 90 -27.52 22.52 48.74
N THR A 91 -27.25 21.32 49.27
CA THR A 91 -26.70 20.22 48.47
C THR A 91 -27.67 19.74 47.40
N ALA A 92 -28.98 19.69 47.69
CA ALA A 92 -30.00 19.34 46.69
C ALA A 92 -30.09 20.38 45.57
N GLN A 93 -30.03 21.68 45.90
CA GLN A 93 -29.98 22.77 44.92
C GLN A 93 -28.73 22.69 44.03
N PHE A 94 -27.54 22.58 44.64
CA PHE A 94 -26.28 22.46 43.91
C PHE A 94 -26.25 21.24 42.99
N LEU A 95 -26.76 20.09 43.45
CA LEU A 95 -26.86 18.89 42.63
C LEU A 95 -27.84 19.07 41.47
N ALA A 96 -28.99 19.70 41.69
CA ALA A 96 -29.98 19.98 40.63
C ALA A 96 -29.39 20.92 39.55
N GLU A 97 -28.76 22.03 39.94
CA GLU A 97 -28.05 22.94 39.04
C GLU A 97 -26.99 22.18 38.23
N THR A 98 -26.12 21.43 38.93
CA THR A 98 -25.07 20.60 38.32
C THR A 98 -25.63 19.57 37.32
N THR A 99 -26.79 18.95 37.60
CA THR A 99 -27.42 18.04 36.63
C THR A 99 -27.90 18.79 35.39
N THR A 100 -28.58 19.93 35.54
CA THR A 100 -29.05 20.70 34.37
C THR A 100 -27.91 21.21 33.51
N ASP A 101 -26.78 21.60 34.10
CA ASP A 101 -25.62 22.07 33.34
C ASP A 101 -24.89 20.92 32.63
N ARG A 102 -24.79 19.75 33.27
CA ARG A 102 -24.29 18.53 32.60
C ARG A 102 -25.19 18.12 31.42
N GLU A 103 -26.51 18.23 31.56
CA GLU A 103 -27.46 17.96 30.48
C GLU A 103 -27.32 18.95 29.33
N LYS A 104 -27.19 20.26 29.59
CA LYS A 104 -26.93 21.29 28.57
C LYS A 104 -25.62 21.03 27.83
N LEU A 105 -24.53 20.73 28.54
CA LEU A 105 -23.22 20.43 27.96
C LEU A 105 -23.26 19.13 27.13
N ALA A 106 -23.93 18.09 27.62
CA ALA A 106 -24.13 16.86 26.85
C ALA A 106 -24.93 17.14 25.56
N ALA A 107 -26.03 17.88 25.64
CA ALA A 107 -26.84 18.24 24.48
C ALA A 107 -26.04 19.08 23.45
N ALA A 108 -25.22 20.03 23.91
CA ALA A 108 -24.35 20.83 23.05
C ALA A 108 -23.31 19.96 22.32
N THR A 109 -22.55 19.14 23.05
CA THR A 109 -21.54 18.24 22.46
C THR A 109 -22.16 17.21 21.51
N PHE A 110 -23.35 16.66 21.82
CA PHE A 110 -24.08 15.80 20.87
C PHE A 110 -24.52 16.54 19.61
N LYS A 111 -24.87 17.83 19.69
CA LYS A 111 -25.20 18.66 18.54
C LYS A 111 -23.96 18.89 17.66
N GLU A 112 -22.84 19.30 18.25
CA GLU A 112 -21.56 19.50 17.56
C GLU A 112 -21.08 18.22 16.85
N LEU A 113 -21.16 17.06 17.53
CA LEU A 113 -20.82 15.77 16.93
C LEU A 113 -21.72 15.39 15.76
N ARG A 114 -23.02 15.72 15.81
CA ARG A 114 -23.96 15.51 14.68
C ARG A 114 -23.65 16.43 13.51
N GLU A 115 -23.35 17.70 13.76
CA GLU A 115 -22.99 18.68 12.73
C GLU A 115 -21.64 18.33 12.07
N PHE A 116 -20.65 17.90 12.86
CA PHE A 116 -19.38 17.36 12.36
C PHE A 116 -19.60 16.09 11.52
N HIS A 117 -20.41 15.13 11.99
CA HIS A 117 -20.72 13.95 11.19
C HIS A 117 -21.47 14.28 9.90
N ALA A 118 -22.41 15.24 9.93
CA ALA A 118 -23.12 15.70 8.73
C ALA A 118 -22.15 16.30 7.70
N THR A 119 -21.30 17.24 8.10
CA THR A 119 -20.30 17.87 7.22
C THR A 119 -19.26 16.86 6.69
N LEU A 120 -18.80 15.93 7.53
CA LEU A 120 -17.93 14.83 7.12
C LEU A 120 -18.64 13.91 6.11
N SER A 121 -19.90 13.56 6.32
CA SER A 121 -20.66 12.71 5.39
C SER A 121 -20.88 13.38 4.03
N ALA A 122 -21.13 14.70 4.03
CA ALA A 122 -21.26 15.51 2.81
C ALA A 122 -19.93 15.60 2.05
N THR A 123 -18.81 15.88 2.73
CA THR A 123 -17.48 15.92 2.09
C THR A 123 -17.00 14.56 1.60
N LEU A 124 -17.37 13.46 2.27
CA LEU A 124 -17.16 12.11 1.74
C LEU A 124 -18.03 11.80 0.52
N ALA A 125 -19.26 12.32 0.46
CA ALA A 125 -20.13 12.18 -0.71
C ALA A 125 -19.56 12.94 -1.92
N THR A 126 -19.15 14.19 -1.77
CA THR A 126 -18.54 14.96 -2.87
C THR A 126 -17.21 14.34 -3.33
N LEU A 127 -16.36 13.86 -2.41
CA LEU A 127 -15.12 13.16 -2.77
C LEU A 127 -15.35 11.79 -3.42
N ARG A 128 -16.50 11.14 -3.17
CA ARG A 128 -16.91 9.91 -3.89
C ARG A 128 -17.36 10.26 -5.31
N GLN A 129 -18.21 11.28 -5.47
CA GLN A 129 -18.67 11.75 -6.78
C GLN A 129 -17.50 12.19 -7.66
N GLN A 130 -16.63 13.09 -7.18
CA GLN A 130 -15.45 13.56 -7.93
C GLN A 130 -14.53 12.43 -8.39
N ARG A 131 -14.44 11.32 -7.63
CA ARG A 131 -13.68 10.13 -8.04
C ARG A 131 -14.40 9.31 -9.10
N GLN A 132 -15.72 9.20 -9.04
CA GLN A 132 -16.53 8.56 -10.08
C GLN A 132 -16.44 9.34 -11.39
N ASP A 133 -16.69 10.66 -11.35
CA ASP A 133 -16.58 11.57 -12.50
C ASP A 133 -15.19 11.48 -13.16
N ARG A 134 -14.12 11.47 -12.36
CA ARG A 134 -12.75 11.32 -12.87
C ARG A 134 -12.47 9.95 -13.48
N ILE A 135 -13.05 8.87 -12.96
CA ILE A 135 -12.93 7.53 -13.55
C ILE A 135 -13.67 7.49 -14.89
N GLU A 136 -14.83 8.12 -15.02
CA GLU A 136 -15.58 8.20 -16.27
C GLU A 136 -14.87 9.08 -17.31
N MET A 137 -14.36 10.25 -16.91
CA MET A 137 -13.51 11.09 -17.76
C MET A 137 -12.29 10.32 -18.28
N LEU A 138 -11.57 9.60 -17.42
CA LEU A 138 -10.41 8.80 -17.82
C LEU A 138 -10.81 7.64 -18.75
N LYS A 139 -11.94 6.96 -18.51
CA LYS A 139 -12.46 5.94 -19.43
C LYS A 139 -12.68 6.52 -20.82
N ASN A 140 -13.40 7.64 -20.93
CA ASN A 140 -13.71 8.29 -22.20
C ASN A 140 -12.42 8.71 -22.93
N GLN A 141 -11.49 9.38 -22.23
CA GLN A 141 -10.18 9.75 -22.78
C GLN A 141 -9.38 8.53 -23.28
N THR A 142 -9.36 7.41 -22.54
CA THR A 142 -8.67 6.20 -23.00
C THR A 142 -9.34 5.57 -24.22
N GLN A 143 -10.68 5.63 -24.34
CA GLN A 143 -11.40 5.16 -25.52
C GLN A 143 -11.09 6.03 -26.75
N GLU A 144 -11.05 7.36 -26.61
CA GLU A 144 -10.66 8.29 -27.67
C GLU A 144 -9.21 8.08 -28.14
N LEU A 145 -8.28 7.81 -27.21
CA LEU A 145 -6.90 7.48 -27.56
C LEU A 145 -6.77 6.11 -28.25
N LEU A 146 -7.60 5.13 -27.87
CA LEU A 146 -7.63 3.82 -28.53
C LEU A 146 -8.22 3.89 -29.95
N THR A 147 -9.30 4.63 -30.16
CA THR A 147 -9.90 4.79 -31.50
C THR A 147 -9.02 5.61 -32.42
N SER A 148 -8.45 6.73 -31.95
CA SER A 148 -7.52 7.55 -32.75
C SER A 148 -6.25 6.78 -33.14
N SER A 149 -5.62 6.05 -32.22
CA SER A 149 -4.44 5.22 -32.53
C SER A 149 -4.77 4.04 -33.45
N TYR A 150 -5.96 3.44 -33.36
CA TYR A 150 -6.43 2.43 -34.31
C TYR A 150 -6.61 3.00 -35.72
N LEU A 151 -7.28 4.15 -35.86
CA LEU A 151 -7.45 4.83 -37.15
C LEU A 151 -6.11 5.24 -37.75
N GLN A 152 -5.18 5.74 -36.92
CA GLN A 152 -3.82 6.08 -37.36
C GLN A 152 -3.08 4.85 -37.92
N ARG A 153 -3.19 3.68 -37.28
CA ARG A 153 -2.59 2.42 -37.79
C ARG A 153 -3.16 2.00 -39.15
N ILE A 154 -4.48 2.14 -39.35
CA ILE A 154 -5.10 1.86 -40.65
C ILE A 154 -4.60 2.84 -41.71
N GLN A 155 -4.53 4.13 -41.39
CA GLN A 155 -4.06 5.16 -42.32
C GLN A 155 -2.59 4.94 -42.72
N THR A 156 -1.70 4.65 -41.77
CA THR A 156 -0.29 4.37 -42.07
C THR A 156 -0.12 3.06 -42.83
N GLN A 157 -0.88 2.01 -42.52
CA GLN A 157 -0.88 0.76 -43.30
C GLN A 157 -1.35 1.00 -44.75
N ALA A 158 -2.40 1.80 -44.95
CA ALA A 158 -2.88 2.15 -46.28
C ALA A 158 -1.87 2.99 -47.08
N GLN A 159 -1.15 3.91 -46.42
CA GLN A 159 -0.05 4.68 -47.03
C GLN A 159 1.13 3.78 -47.43
N LEU A 160 1.58 2.89 -46.53
CA LEU A 160 2.66 1.94 -46.81
C LEU A 160 2.29 0.99 -47.95
N ASN A 161 1.06 0.47 -47.97
CA ASN A 161 0.58 -0.38 -49.08
C ASN A 161 0.61 0.37 -50.42
N ARG A 162 0.20 1.65 -50.47
CA ARG A 162 0.30 2.48 -51.69
C ARG A 162 1.75 2.72 -52.12
N GLN A 163 2.66 2.96 -51.17
CA GLN A 163 4.09 3.10 -51.47
C GLN A 163 4.68 1.79 -52.02
N LEU A 164 4.30 0.64 -51.44
CA LEU A 164 4.71 -0.68 -51.93
C LEU A 164 4.16 -0.97 -53.32
N THR A 165 2.90 -0.63 -53.64
CA THR A 165 2.37 -0.83 -55.02
C THR A 165 3.10 0.02 -56.03
N VAL A 166 3.34 1.31 -55.74
CA VAL A 166 4.11 2.20 -56.63
C VAL A 166 5.55 1.69 -56.82
N TRP A 167 6.20 1.21 -55.76
CA TRP A 167 7.56 0.64 -55.86
C TRP A 167 7.59 -0.67 -56.64
N MET A 168 6.60 -1.56 -56.45
CA MET A 168 6.47 -2.78 -57.24
C MET A 168 6.18 -2.49 -58.72
N GLU A 169 5.41 -1.45 -59.03
CA GLU A 169 5.16 -1.00 -60.40
C GLU A 169 6.43 -0.42 -61.04
N ALA A 170 7.17 0.44 -60.33
CA ALA A 170 8.45 0.96 -60.77
C ALA A 170 9.48 -0.17 -61.02
N LEU A 171 9.62 -1.12 -60.10
CA LEU A 171 10.47 -2.29 -60.33
C LEU A 171 10.03 -3.13 -61.53
N ARG A 172 8.72 -3.27 -61.76
CA ARG A 172 8.22 -3.99 -62.95
C ARG A 172 8.57 -3.25 -64.23
N SER A 173 8.45 -1.92 -64.27
CA SER A 173 8.88 -1.14 -65.43
C SER A 173 10.39 -1.17 -65.64
N ASP A 174 11.19 -1.13 -64.57
CA ASP A 174 12.66 -1.17 -64.64
C ASP A 174 13.17 -2.55 -65.11
N ILE A 175 12.53 -3.64 -64.66
CA ILE A 175 12.81 -4.99 -65.15
C ILE A 175 12.38 -5.12 -66.63
N GLN A 176 11.24 -4.56 -67.02
CA GLN A 176 10.77 -4.59 -68.41
C GLN A 176 11.66 -3.78 -69.35
N SER A 177 12.12 -2.59 -68.96
CA SER A 177 13.05 -1.79 -69.76
C SER A 177 14.40 -2.49 -69.89
N TYR A 178 14.94 -3.04 -68.81
CA TYR A 178 16.19 -3.80 -68.84
C TYR A 178 16.11 -5.05 -69.75
N LEU A 179 14.98 -5.78 -69.73
CA LEU A 179 14.76 -6.90 -70.64
C LEU A 179 14.65 -6.44 -72.11
N GLN A 180 13.98 -5.32 -72.39
CA GLN A 180 13.91 -4.74 -73.73
C GLN A 180 15.29 -4.28 -74.22
N GLU A 181 16.12 -3.68 -73.36
CA GLU A 181 17.52 -3.33 -73.67
C GLU A 181 18.34 -4.58 -74.02
N LEU A 182 18.20 -5.67 -73.26
CA LEU A 182 18.86 -6.95 -73.57
C LEU A 182 18.36 -7.55 -74.89
N GLU A 183 17.07 -7.48 -75.20
CA GLU A 183 16.51 -7.93 -76.48
C GLU A 183 17.07 -7.11 -77.66
N LEU A 184 17.09 -5.78 -77.54
CA LEU A 184 17.66 -4.88 -78.55
C LEU A 184 19.17 -5.12 -78.75
N MET A 185 19.93 -5.31 -77.67
CA MET A 185 21.35 -5.66 -77.74
C MET A 185 21.58 -7.04 -78.38
N GLY A 186 20.70 -8.01 -78.08
CA GLY A 186 20.68 -9.33 -78.70
C GLY A 186 20.32 -9.27 -80.20
N GLU A 187 19.40 -8.40 -80.60
CA GLU A 187 19.10 -8.13 -82.01
C GLU A 187 20.23 -7.43 -82.74
N ALA A 188 20.81 -6.37 -82.16
CA ALA A 188 21.94 -5.65 -82.74
C ALA A 188 23.11 -6.61 -82.98
N ARG A 189 23.46 -7.46 -82.01
CA ARG A 189 24.49 -8.50 -82.15
C ARG A 189 24.12 -9.54 -83.22
N ARG A 190 22.86 -9.98 -83.30
CA ARG A 190 22.39 -10.90 -84.36
C ARG A 190 22.51 -10.26 -85.76
N ARG A 191 22.15 -8.98 -85.91
CA ARG A 191 22.27 -8.22 -87.17
C ARG A 191 23.73 -8.02 -87.57
N GLN A 192 24.60 -7.64 -86.63
CA GLN A 192 26.05 -7.53 -86.86
C GLN A 192 26.68 -8.86 -87.31
N LEU A 193 26.34 -9.97 -86.64
CA LEU A 193 26.80 -11.30 -87.07
C LEU A 193 26.27 -11.66 -88.46
N HIS A 194 25.01 -11.34 -88.76
CA HIS A 194 24.46 -11.59 -90.10
C HIS A 194 25.17 -10.76 -91.18
N GLN A 195 25.46 -9.49 -90.91
CA GLN A 195 26.24 -8.61 -91.80
C GLN A 195 27.65 -9.17 -92.03
N SER A 196 28.40 -9.50 -90.96
CA SER A 196 29.76 -10.04 -91.11
C SER A 196 29.78 -11.38 -91.85
N PHE A 197 28.75 -12.23 -91.72
CA PHE A 197 28.58 -13.43 -92.54
C PHE A 197 28.24 -13.12 -94.01
N GLN A 198 27.43 -12.09 -94.29
CA GLN A 198 27.14 -11.66 -95.66
C GLN A 198 28.39 -11.06 -96.33
N GLU A 199 29.12 -10.19 -95.65
CA GLU A 199 30.40 -9.63 -96.09
C GLU A 199 31.42 -10.75 -96.37
N SER A 200 31.59 -11.67 -95.43
CA SER A 200 32.45 -12.85 -95.60
C SER A 200 32.00 -13.77 -96.75
N ARG A 201 30.73 -13.77 -97.14
CA ARG A 201 30.23 -14.48 -98.34
C ARG A 201 30.51 -13.69 -99.61
N ALA A 202 30.29 -12.38 -99.61
CA ALA A 202 30.56 -11.50 -100.73
C ALA A 202 32.06 -11.44 -101.07
N GLN A 203 32.93 -11.33 -100.06
CA GLN A 203 34.39 -11.42 -100.21
C GLN A 203 34.80 -12.74 -100.87
N ARG A 204 34.33 -13.89 -100.35
CA ARG A 204 34.61 -15.20 -100.96
C ARG A 204 34.06 -15.34 -102.38
N LEU A 205 32.92 -14.72 -102.71
CA LEU A 205 32.42 -14.70 -104.09
C LEU A 205 33.29 -13.83 -105.00
N ALA A 206 33.75 -12.67 -104.54
CA ALA A 206 34.66 -11.79 -105.27
C ALA A 206 36.04 -12.43 -105.46
N GLU A 207 36.60 -13.08 -104.44
CA GLU A 207 37.83 -13.87 -104.53
C GLU A 207 37.67 -15.03 -105.52
N ALA A 208 36.55 -15.77 -105.46
CA ALA A 208 36.25 -16.84 -106.41
C ALA A 208 36.07 -16.31 -107.85
N GLN A 209 35.52 -15.11 -108.03
CA GLN A 209 35.46 -14.42 -109.32
C GLN A 209 36.86 -14.02 -109.80
N GLN A 210 37.68 -13.38 -108.96
CA GLN A 210 39.07 -13.05 -109.31
C GLN A 210 39.91 -14.28 -109.65
N LEU A 211 39.72 -15.40 -108.94
CA LEU A 211 40.35 -16.68 -109.27
C LEU A 211 39.88 -17.22 -110.63
N ARG A 212 38.58 -17.13 -110.93
CA ARG A 212 38.03 -17.47 -112.25
C ARG A 212 38.56 -16.56 -113.36
N ASP A 213 38.69 -15.25 -113.12
CA ASP A 213 39.22 -14.30 -114.09
C ASP A 213 40.71 -14.51 -114.33
N ARG A 214 41.50 -14.78 -113.28
CA ARG A 214 42.91 -15.19 -113.40
C ARG A 214 43.03 -16.48 -114.19
N HIS A 215 42.17 -17.47 -113.94
CA HIS A 215 42.13 -18.72 -114.68
C HIS A 215 41.70 -18.52 -116.15
N ALA A 216 40.72 -17.65 -116.43
CA ALA A 216 40.29 -17.31 -117.77
C ALA A 216 41.37 -16.55 -118.55
N ARG A 217 42.09 -15.61 -117.91
CA ARG A 217 43.28 -14.95 -118.49
C ARG A 217 44.40 -15.94 -118.77
N PHE A 218 44.66 -16.88 -117.85
CA PHE A 218 45.64 -17.95 -118.05
C PHE A 218 45.23 -18.89 -119.19
N GLN A 219 43.95 -19.24 -119.32
CA GLN A 219 43.44 -19.99 -120.46
C GLN A 219 43.55 -19.20 -121.77
N ALA A 220 43.25 -17.89 -121.77
CA ALA A 220 43.43 -17.03 -122.94
C ALA A 220 44.92 -16.90 -123.33
N GLN A 221 45.82 -16.78 -122.36
CA GLN A 221 47.27 -16.83 -122.59
C GLN A 221 47.72 -18.20 -123.14
N LEU A 222 47.19 -19.31 -122.62
CA LEU A 222 47.44 -20.65 -123.18
C LEU A 222 46.87 -20.80 -124.60
N HIS A 223 45.73 -20.19 -124.91
CA HIS A 223 45.16 -20.18 -126.25
C HIS A 223 45.97 -19.33 -127.22
N LEU A 224 46.41 -18.13 -126.82
CA LEU A 224 47.32 -17.29 -127.60
C LEU A 224 48.69 -17.93 -127.78
N TYR A 225 49.24 -18.57 -126.74
CA TYR A 225 50.51 -19.30 -126.82
C TYR A 225 50.38 -20.52 -127.76
N ARG A 226 49.27 -21.27 -127.69
CA ARG A 226 48.97 -22.32 -128.67
C ARG A 226 48.74 -21.78 -130.07
N GLN A 227 48.10 -20.62 -130.24
CA GLN A 227 47.90 -19.99 -131.55
C GLN A 227 49.21 -19.51 -132.13
N ASN A 228 50.08 -18.85 -131.36
CA ASN A 228 51.41 -18.44 -131.79
C ASN A 228 52.27 -19.65 -132.15
N LEU A 229 52.29 -20.70 -131.31
CA LEU A 229 52.95 -21.97 -131.66
C LEU A 229 52.36 -22.62 -132.93
N GLN A 230 51.05 -22.52 -133.17
CA GLN A 230 50.45 -23.02 -134.40
C GLN A 230 50.83 -22.15 -135.62
N PHE A 231 50.90 -20.83 -135.47
CA PHE A 231 51.32 -19.89 -136.53
C PHE A 231 52.81 -20.00 -136.87
N GLU A 232 53.69 -20.18 -135.87
CA GLU A 232 55.14 -20.34 -136.08
C GLU A 232 55.50 -21.70 -136.69
N VAL A 233 54.68 -22.73 -136.47
CA VAL A 233 55.01 -24.10 -136.89
C VAL A 233 54.23 -24.56 -138.14
N TRP A 234 52.91 -24.32 -138.25
CA TRP A 234 52.06 -24.86 -139.34
C TRP A 234 50.95 -23.88 -139.80
N GLY A 235 51.16 -23.17 -140.90
CA GLY A 235 50.22 -22.18 -141.46
C GLY A 235 48.76 -22.64 -141.63
N GLU A 236 47.84 -21.68 -141.45
CA GLU A 236 46.40 -21.86 -141.16
C GLU A 236 45.61 -22.82 -142.08
N HIS A 237 44.77 -23.69 -141.49
CA HIS A 237 43.40 -24.05 -141.93
C HIS A 237 42.58 -24.61 -140.72
N SER A 238 41.25 -24.42 -140.71
CA SER A 238 40.29 -24.68 -139.60
C SER A 238 39.91 -26.18 -139.39
N LYS A 239 39.61 -26.74 -138.19
CA LYS A 239 38.60 -26.43 -137.11
C LYS A 239 37.13 -26.69 -137.54
N ILE A 240 36.18 -27.37 -136.84
CA ILE A 240 35.97 -27.96 -135.48
C ILE A 240 34.83 -29.04 -135.52
N VAL A 241 34.84 -30.08 -134.66
CA VAL A 241 33.62 -30.76 -134.09
C VAL A 241 33.89 -31.39 -132.69
N SER A 242 32.88 -31.39 -131.79
CA SER A 242 32.61 -32.25 -130.57
C SER A 242 32.48 -31.44 -129.27
N LYS A 243 31.39 -31.46 -128.46
CA LYS A 243 30.58 -32.50 -127.74
C LYS A 243 31.14 -32.95 -126.37
N THR A 244 30.20 -33.20 -125.42
CA THR A 244 30.32 -34.00 -124.14
C THR A 244 31.19 -33.42 -122.99
N HIS A 245 31.04 -33.70 -121.68
CA HIS A 245 30.23 -34.66 -120.86
C HIS A 245 30.24 -34.31 -119.32
N GLN A 246 29.25 -34.76 -118.51
CA GLN A 246 29.36 -35.32 -117.11
C GLN A 246 29.98 -34.47 -115.94
N ARG A 247 29.90 -34.73 -114.59
CA ARG A 247 29.13 -35.60 -113.63
C ARG A 247 29.63 -35.35 -112.16
N TYR A 248 29.04 -36.04 -111.16
CA TYR A 248 29.42 -36.19 -109.72
C TYR A 248 28.94 -35.09 -108.75
N GLN A 249 28.38 -35.30 -107.54
CA GLN A 249 28.31 -36.36 -106.47
C GLN A 249 29.19 -36.10 -105.22
N GLY A 250 28.63 -36.40 -104.02
CA GLY A 250 29.30 -36.45 -102.71
C GLY A 250 29.23 -35.15 -101.88
N SER A 251 29.23 -35.16 -100.54
CA SER A 251 29.20 -36.27 -99.55
C SER A 251 28.66 -35.79 -98.17
N LYS A 252 28.44 -36.72 -97.23
CA LYS A 252 27.94 -36.52 -95.85
C LYS A 252 29.07 -36.21 -94.84
N ILE A 253 28.87 -35.28 -93.89
CA ILE A 253 29.26 -35.22 -92.44
C ILE A 253 28.33 -34.14 -91.80
N GLY A 254 27.89 -34.11 -90.54
CA GLY A 254 27.95 -35.04 -89.39
C GLY A 254 27.96 -34.31 -88.02
N PHE A 255 27.74 -35.05 -86.92
CA PHE A 255 27.95 -34.71 -85.48
C PHE A 255 27.04 -33.69 -84.75
N GLN A 256 26.48 -34.16 -83.61
CA GLN A 256 26.06 -33.38 -82.43
C GLN A 256 27.28 -33.06 -81.53
N PRO A 257 27.19 -32.12 -80.56
CA PRO A 257 26.99 -32.52 -79.14
C PRO A 257 26.17 -31.49 -78.27
N VAL A 258 25.31 -31.88 -77.31
CA VAL A 258 25.48 -32.25 -75.86
C VAL A 258 25.47 -31.07 -74.83
N ALA A 259 24.59 -31.20 -73.82
CA ALA A 259 24.57 -30.59 -72.46
C ALA A 259 24.38 -29.05 -72.33
N ALA A 260 23.89 -28.50 -71.20
CA ALA A 260 23.71 -29.08 -69.86
C ALA A 260 22.48 -28.54 -69.08
N GLU A 261 22.04 -29.34 -68.10
CA GLU A 261 21.25 -28.94 -66.92
C GLU A 261 22.13 -28.02 -66.02
N ALA A 262 21.68 -27.30 -64.98
CA ALA A 262 20.70 -27.62 -63.94
C ALA A 262 20.30 -26.33 -63.14
N PRO A 263 19.33 -26.37 -62.21
CA PRO A 263 18.80 -25.17 -61.53
C PRO A 263 19.52 -24.85 -60.20
N ILE A 264 19.55 -23.56 -59.82
CA ILE A 264 19.98 -23.12 -58.48
C ILE A 264 18.77 -22.82 -57.62
N LYS A 265 18.59 -23.62 -56.56
CA LYS A 265 17.60 -23.43 -55.50
C LYS A 265 18.25 -22.65 -54.36
N LEU A 266 17.72 -21.48 -54.01
CA LEU A 266 18.16 -20.70 -52.84
C LEU A 266 17.05 -20.68 -51.81
N GLU A 267 17.17 -21.59 -50.84
CA GLU A 267 16.44 -21.52 -49.58
C GLU A 267 17.10 -20.48 -48.67
N ALA A 268 16.31 -19.56 -48.15
CA ALA A 268 16.72 -18.63 -47.10
C ALA A 268 15.63 -18.57 -46.02
N GLU A 269 15.71 -19.48 -45.04
CA GLU A 269 15.02 -19.29 -43.77
C GLU A 269 15.55 -18.00 -43.11
N VAL A 270 14.68 -17.04 -42.83
CA VAL A 270 14.95 -16.02 -41.81
C VAL A 270 13.84 -16.06 -40.76
N LYS A 271 14.07 -16.90 -39.74
CA LYS A 271 13.36 -16.79 -38.46
C LYS A 271 13.80 -15.50 -37.76
N ALA A 272 12.91 -14.52 -37.66
CA ALA A 272 13.08 -13.39 -36.75
C ALA A 272 11.70 -12.92 -36.23
N LYS A 273 11.19 -13.62 -35.21
CA LYS A 273 10.07 -13.16 -34.39
C LYS A 273 10.65 -12.52 -33.13
N PRO A 274 10.62 -11.19 -32.94
CA PRO A 274 10.96 -10.59 -31.66
C PRO A 274 9.89 -11.00 -30.65
N ALA A 275 10.24 -11.88 -29.73
CA ALA A 275 9.35 -12.25 -28.64
C ALA A 275 9.19 -11.06 -27.69
N GLU A 276 7.94 -10.75 -27.33
CA GLU A 276 7.66 -9.90 -26.18
C GLU A 276 8.31 -10.52 -24.94
N ALA A 277 9.09 -9.72 -24.21
CA ALA A 277 9.67 -10.13 -22.94
C ALA A 277 8.59 -10.15 -21.84
N ILE A 278 7.68 -11.11 -21.92
CA ILE A 278 6.77 -11.47 -20.84
C ILE A 278 7.65 -11.96 -19.68
N LYS A 279 7.83 -11.11 -18.67
CA LYS A 279 8.46 -11.53 -17.41
C LYS A 279 7.62 -12.67 -16.82
N PRO A 280 8.18 -13.86 -16.55
CA PRO A 280 7.43 -14.95 -15.96
C PRO A 280 6.90 -14.53 -14.58
N ASN A 281 5.69 -15.00 -14.28
CA ASN A 281 4.84 -14.52 -13.17
C ASN A 281 5.30 -15.08 -11.80
N MET A 282 6.59 -14.95 -11.47
CA MET A 282 7.21 -15.54 -10.26
C MET A 282 6.58 -15.04 -8.96
N THR A 283 6.07 -13.82 -8.95
CA THR A 283 5.34 -13.23 -7.83
C THR A 283 4.09 -14.04 -7.46
N ALA A 284 3.34 -14.55 -8.44
CA ALA A 284 2.12 -15.33 -8.19
C ALA A 284 2.41 -16.66 -7.45
N VAL A 285 3.53 -17.31 -7.75
CA VAL A 285 3.95 -18.56 -7.08
C VAL A 285 4.40 -18.27 -5.64
N GLN A 286 5.16 -17.19 -5.44
CA GLN A 286 5.62 -16.75 -4.11
C GLN A 286 4.44 -16.34 -3.22
N GLU A 287 3.46 -15.61 -3.75
CA GLU A 287 2.21 -15.27 -3.07
C GLU A 287 1.43 -16.51 -2.62
N GLN A 288 1.30 -17.54 -3.46
CA GLN A 288 0.57 -18.77 -3.11
C GLN A 288 1.24 -19.52 -1.96
N LEU A 289 2.57 -19.63 -1.95
CA LEU A 289 3.32 -20.27 -0.87
C LEU A 289 3.14 -19.55 0.47
N VAL A 290 3.30 -18.22 0.47
CA VAL A 290 3.11 -17.38 1.65
C VAL A 290 1.66 -17.43 2.16
N TYR A 291 0.67 -17.35 1.26
CA TYR A 291 -0.75 -17.43 1.62
C TYR A 291 -1.12 -18.79 2.21
N ASN A 292 -0.66 -19.90 1.60
CA ASN A 292 -0.93 -21.25 2.11
C ASN A 292 -0.36 -21.45 3.52
N TYR A 293 0.85 -20.95 3.80
CA TYR A 293 1.44 -21.02 5.12
C TYR A 293 0.65 -20.20 6.17
N ILE A 294 0.26 -18.96 5.83
CA ILE A 294 -0.57 -18.08 6.67
C ILE A 294 -2.01 -18.61 6.86
N ARG A 295 -2.47 -19.52 5.99
CA ARG A 295 -3.76 -20.21 6.11
C ARG A 295 -3.69 -21.48 6.96
N GLN A 296 -2.54 -22.16 6.98
CA GLN A 296 -2.29 -23.36 7.80
C GLN A 296 -1.99 -23.00 9.26
N GLY A 297 -1.16 -21.98 9.50
CA GLY A 297 -1.02 -21.36 10.83
C GLY A 297 -2.20 -20.44 11.13
N LYS A 298 -2.55 -20.24 12.41
CA LYS A 298 -3.54 -19.20 12.83
C LYS A 298 -2.91 -17.80 12.82
N GLY A 299 -2.31 -17.46 11.69
CA GLY A 299 -1.40 -16.34 11.48
C GLY A 299 0.06 -16.67 11.80
N ALA A 300 0.97 -15.87 11.23
CA ALA A 300 2.42 -16.03 11.37
C ALA A 300 3.13 -14.66 11.36
N ARG A 301 4.32 -14.60 11.97
CA ARG A 301 5.23 -13.44 11.91
C ARG A 301 6.12 -13.51 10.66
N LEU A 302 6.62 -12.36 10.22
CA LEU A 302 7.51 -12.26 9.05
C LEU A 302 8.68 -13.26 9.09
N THR A 303 9.35 -13.38 10.25
CA THR A 303 10.49 -14.28 10.47
C THR A 303 10.13 -15.76 10.41
N GLU A 304 8.90 -16.12 10.79
CA GLU A 304 8.39 -17.50 10.74
C GLU A 304 8.05 -17.89 9.28
N ILE A 305 7.48 -16.93 8.53
CA ILE A 305 7.21 -17.09 7.08
C ILE A 305 8.51 -17.22 6.29
N GLU A 306 9.51 -16.39 6.57
CA GLU A 306 10.86 -16.48 5.97
C GLU A 306 11.49 -17.86 6.22
N ALA A 307 11.48 -18.33 7.49
CA ALA A 307 12.05 -19.61 7.87
C ALA A 307 11.33 -20.81 7.24
N ALA A 308 10.00 -20.77 7.10
CA ALA A 308 9.20 -21.89 6.59
C ALA A 308 9.09 -21.93 5.06
N THR A 309 9.11 -20.78 4.38
CA THR A 309 8.99 -20.71 2.90
C THR A 309 10.34 -20.70 2.18
N ALA A 310 11.45 -20.54 2.91
CA ALA A 310 12.81 -20.35 2.38
C ALA A 310 12.94 -19.20 1.37
N LEU A 311 11.98 -18.27 1.36
CA LEU A 311 12.00 -17.07 0.53
C LEU A 311 12.88 -15.99 1.16
N SER A 312 13.56 -15.20 0.32
CA SER A 312 14.30 -14.04 0.83
C SER A 312 13.36 -13.00 1.41
N ARG A 313 13.81 -12.26 2.43
CA ARG A 313 13.02 -11.21 3.10
C ARG A 313 12.37 -10.21 2.15
N VAL A 314 13.04 -9.84 1.06
CA VAL A 314 12.50 -8.94 0.04
C VAL A 314 11.31 -9.58 -0.68
N GLN A 315 11.47 -10.82 -1.18
CA GLN A 315 10.40 -11.58 -1.83
C GLN A 315 9.21 -11.82 -0.88
N THR A 316 9.48 -12.15 0.39
CA THR A 316 8.44 -12.36 1.40
C THR A 316 7.66 -11.07 1.66
N VAL A 317 8.34 -9.93 1.78
CA VAL A 317 7.68 -8.61 1.97
C VAL A 317 6.88 -8.20 0.73
N ASP A 318 7.38 -8.44 -0.48
CA ASP A 318 6.67 -8.12 -1.72
C ASP A 318 5.43 -9.00 -1.93
N ALA A 319 5.54 -10.30 -1.64
CA ALA A 319 4.39 -11.22 -1.62
C ALA A 319 3.35 -10.81 -0.57
N LEU A 320 3.77 -10.48 0.65
CA LEU A 320 2.88 -9.98 1.70
C LEU A 320 2.20 -8.65 1.33
N ARG A 321 2.92 -7.72 0.69
CA ARG A 321 2.36 -6.45 0.19
C ARG A 321 1.31 -6.70 -0.90
N SER A 322 1.58 -7.60 -1.83
CA SER A 322 0.62 -8.00 -2.87
C SER A 322 -0.63 -8.66 -2.27
N LEU A 323 -0.46 -9.58 -1.32
CA LEU A 323 -1.58 -10.24 -0.62
C LEU A 323 -2.42 -9.27 0.24
N LEU A 324 -1.79 -8.26 0.84
CA LEU A 324 -2.47 -7.15 1.54
C LEU A 324 -3.26 -6.28 0.55
N GLN A 325 -2.66 -5.89 -0.58
CA GLN A 325 -3.34 -5.11 -1.62
C GLN A 325 -4.53 -5.86 -2.24
N LYS A 326 -4.43 -7.19 -2.38
CA LYS A 326 -5.51 -8.08 -2.82
C LYS A 326 -6.54 -8.38 -1.73
N GLY A 327 -6.33 -7.92 -0.49
CA GLY A 327 -7.24 -8.17 0.65
C GLY A 327 -7.33 -9.64 1.08
N ALA A 328 -6.34 -10.48 0.74
CA ALA A 328 -6.35 -11.90 1.10
C ALA A 328 -5.90 -12.15 2.55
N ILE A 329 -5.09 -11.24 3.10
CA ILE A 329 -4.57 -11.27 4.47
C ILE A 329 -4.77 -9.91 5.16
N VAL A 330 -4.77 -9.89 6.48
CA VAL A 330 -4.82 -8.68 7.31
C VAL A 330 -3.65 -8.71 8.30
N GLN A 331 -2.99 -7.56 8.48
CA GLN A 331 -1.96 -7.40 9.51
C GLN A 331 -2.60 -6.88 10.81
N ARG A 332 -2.41 -7.58 11.93
CA ARG A 332 -2.76 -7.14 13.29
C ARG A 332 -1.62 -7.50 14.23
N ASP A 333 -1.17 -6.57 15.07
CA ASP A 333 -0.15 -6.78 16.11
C ASP A 333 1.11 -7.55 15.63
N ARG A 334 1.61 -7.17 14.45
CA ARG A 334 2.77 -7.78 13.74
C ARG A 334 2.58 -9.25 13.30
N LEU A 335 1.37 -9.78 13.39
CA LEU A 335 0.96 -11.06 12.81
C LEU A 335 0.20 -10.80 11.49
N TYR A 336 0.48 -11.64 10.49
CA TYR A 336 -0.32 -11.71 9.26
C TYR A 336 -1.35 -12.82 9.41
N LEU A 337 -2.63 -12.49 9.27
CA LEU A 337 -3.77 -13.40 9.42
C LEU A 337 -4.48 -13.57 8.09
N SER A 338 -4.94 -14.80 7.78
CA SER A 338 -5.85 -15.03 6.65
C SER A 338 -7.23 -14.44 6.95
N LEU A 339 -7.91 -13.89 5.93
CA LEU A 339 -9.20 -13.22 6.15
C LEU A 339 -10.32 -14.19 6.59
N ASP A 340 -10.18 -15.48 6.26
CA ASP A 340 -11.04 -16.57 6.73
C ASP A 340 -11.00 -16.72 8.26
N ALA A 341 -9.82 -16.58 8.88
CA ALA A 341 -9.65 -16.73 10.33
C ALA A 341 -10.27 -15.58 11.15
N VAL A 342 -10.51 -14.42 10.51
CA VAL A 342 -11.12 -13.24 11.15
C VAL A 342 -12.65 -13.34 11.19
N LYS A 343 -13.25 -14.30 10.48
CA LYS A 343 -14.72 -14.47 10.37
C LYS A 343 -15.34 -15.47 11.33
N VAL A 344 -14.58 -16.11 12.23
CA VAL A 344 -15.17 -16.97 13.27
C VAL A 344 -15.77 -16.08 14.38
N PRO A 345 -17.10 -16.06 14.56
CA PRO A 345 -17.72 -15.18 15.56
C PRO A 345 -17.45 -15.71 16.97
N VAL A 346 -17.10 -14.80 17.88
CA VAL A 346 -17.07 -15.10 19.32
C VAL A 346 -18.51 -15.21 19.79
N THR A 347 -18.96 -16.43 20.08
CA THR A 347 -20.18 -16.69 20.85
C THR A 347 -19.98 -16.15 22.26
N ILE A 348 -20.51 -14.96 22.53
CA ILE A 348 -20.58 -14.42 23.89
C ILE A 348 -21.75 -15.10 24.60
N THR A 349 -21.44 -16.10 25.42
CA THR A 349 -22.34 -16.57 26.46
C THR A 349 -22.28 -15.62 27.66
N ARG A 350 -23.31 -14.79 27.84
CA ARG A 350 -23.82 -14.42 29.17
C ARG A 350 -25.21 -13.84 29.09
#